data_AF-A0A3M8VGN9-F1
#
_entry.id   AF-A0A3M8VGN9-F1
#
_cell.length_a   1.000
_cell.length_b   1.000
_cell.length_c   1.000
_cell.angle_alpha   90.00
_cell.angle_beta   90.00
_cell.angle_gamma   90.00
#
_symmetry.space_group_name_H-M   'P 1'
#
loop_
_entity.id
_entity.type
_entity.pdbx_description
1 polymer ?
#
loop_
_entity_poly.entity_id
_entity_poly.type
_entity_poly.pdbx_seq_one_letter_code
_entity_poly.pdbx_strand_id
1 'polypeptide(L)'
;RPLDAAERRAWRADTAAAWALLAERHPARARDVAATVASLVPLTGPSSWTSASYGDAVGAVGLSPHPDARSLAAALVHEAQHSKLSALLTVADLLDAPPGLRAYAPWRDDPRPPAGLLQGAYAFLAVTGFWRDEALRAGTEEEVHTAQTHFARWLRPTADTVAVLARSPWPTAEGRLLLDAMRRTLADWATTRIAPAAAAEARSAAVRHRVRWRLRHA
;
A
#
# COMPACT_ATOMS: atom_id res chain seq x y z
N ARG A 1 -17.12 6.76 16.99
CA ARG A 1 -17.41 6.63 18.44
C ARG A 1 -16.08 6.37 19.16
N PRO A 2 -15.82 6.94 20.35
CA PRO A 2 -14.66 6.52 21.14
C PRO A 2 -14.72 5.02 21.42
N LEU A 3 -13.59 4.33 21.29
CA LEU A 3 -13.47 2.91 21.64
C LEU A 3 -13.78 2.72 23.14
N ASP A 4 -14.45 1.62 23.51
CA ASP A 4 -14.59 1.20 24.89
C ASP A 4 -13.28 0.59 25.45
N ALA A 5 -13.28 0.16 26.72
CA ALA A 5 -12.08 -0.35 27.36
C ALA A 5 -11.57 -1.67 26.75
N ALA A 6 -12.47 -2.55 26.28
CA ALA A 6 -12.10 -3.82 25.65
C ALA A 6 -11.55 -3.58 24.25
N GLU A 7 -12.22 -2.74 23.46
CA GLU A 7 -11.79 -2.33 22.13
C GLU A 7 -10.40 -1.65 22.17
N ARG A 8 -10.15 -0.77 23.15
CA ARG A 8 -8.83 -0.15 23.35
C ARG A 8 -7.75 -1.17 23.70
N ARG A 9 -8.06 -2.19 24.51
CA ARG A 9 -7.09 -3.24 24.87
C ARG A 9 -6.74 -4.11 23.66
N ALA A 10 -7.74 -4.55 22.91
CA ALA A 10 -7.54 -5.30 21.68
C ALA A 10 -6.65 -4.51 20.71
N TRP A 11 -6.97 -3.23 20.52
CA TRP A 11 -6.21 -2.42 19.58
C TRP A 11 -4.76 -2.19 19.99
N ARG A 12 -4.50 -2.00 21.30
CA ARG A 12 -3.13 -1.94 21.84
C ARG A 12 -2.38 -3.25 21.63
N ALA A 13 -3.03 -4.39 21.84
CA ALA A 13 -2.43 -5.70 21.64
C ALA A 13 -2.07 -5.93 20.16
N ASP A 14 -2.99 -5.65 19.24
CA ASP A 14 -2.77 -5.82 17.81
C ASP A 14 -1.64 -4.90 17.30
N THR A 15 -1.66 -3.63 17.73
CA THR A 15 -0.62 -2.66 17.36
C THR A 15 0.74 -3.07 17.92
N ALA A 16 0.81 -3.57 19.15
CA ALA A 16 2.05 -4.07 19.73
C ALA A 16 2.58 -5.29 18.97
N ALA A 17 1.70 -6.22 18.58
CA ALA A 17 2.07 -7.39 17.80
C ALA A 17 2.57 -7.02 16.39
N ALA A 18 1.89 -6.09 15.70
CA ALA A 18 2.34 -5.58 14.40
C ALA A 18 3.68 -4.83 14.50
N TRP A 19 3.87 -4.04 15.56
CA TRP A 19 5.13 -3.35 15.81
C TRP A 19 6.28 -4.32 16.07
N ALA A 20 6.07 -5.34 16.91
CA ALA A 20 7.05 -6.38 17.17
C ALA A 20 7.47 -7.09 15.88
N LEU A 21 6.49 -7.44 15.03
CA LEU A 21 6.73 -8.04 13.72
C LEU A 21 7.58 -7.12 12.83
N LEU A 22 7.25 -5.83 12.74
CA LEU A 22 8.02 -4.87 11.95
C LEU A 22 9.45 -4.72 12.47
N ALA A 23 9.62 -4.57 13.79
CA ALA A 23 10.93 -4.38 14.42
C ALA A 23 11.85 -5.59 14.20
N GLU A 24 11.31 -6.80 14.31
CA GLU A 24 12.06 -8.04 14.17
C GLU A 24 12.33 -8.40 12.69
N ARG A 25 11.29 -8.38 11.85
CA ARG A 25 11.37 -8.93 10.49
C ARG A 25 11.63 -7.88 9.41
N HIS A 26 11.32 -6.61 9.67
CA HIS A 26 11.40 -5.52 8.71
C HIS A 26 11.99 -4.23 9.30
N PRO A 27 13.20 -4.27 9.90
CA PRO A 27 13.73 -3.13 10.67
C PRO A 27 13.85 -1.83 9.86
N ALA A 28 14.11 -1.91 8.55
CA ALA A 28 14.10 -0.73 7.68
C ALA A 28 12.70 -0.10 7.56
N ARG A 29 11.65 -0.92 7.43
CA ARG A 29 10.26 -0.44 7.38
C ARG A 29 9.79 0.05 8.74
N ALA A 30 10.23 -0.59 9.84
CA ALA A 30 9.96 -0.11 11.19
C ALA A 30 10.53 1.31 11.41
N ARG A 31 11.74 1.59 10.92
CA ARG A 31 12.32 2.94 10.96
C ARG A 31 11.51 3.95 10.14
N ASP A 32 11.07 3.58 8.94
CA ASP A 32 10.21 4.44 8.11
C ASP A 32 8.89 4.74 8.85
N VAL A 33 8.25 3.74 9.46
CA VAL A 33 7.02 3.92 10.26
C VAL A 33 7.26 4.83 11.46
N ALA A 34 8.30 4.58 12.28
CA ALA A 34 8.60 5.41 13.44
C ALA A 34 8.95 6.86 13.08
N ALA A 35 9.57 7.09 11.92
CA ALA A 35 9.94 8.43 11.47
C ALA A 35 8.76 9.22 10.89
N THR A 36 7.67 8.55 10.49
CA THR A 36 6.58 9.18 9.73
C THR A 36 5.22 9.10 10.41
N VAL A 37 4.98 8.10 11.26
CA VAL A 37 3.70 7.90 11.96
C VAL A 37 3.84 8.40 13.40
N ALA A 38 3.26 9.57 13.67
CA ALA A 38 3.28 10.22 14.98
C ALA A 38 2.08 9.81 15.85
N SER A 39 0.93 9.52 15.24
CA SER A 39 -0.27 9.09 15.98
C SER A 39 -1.09 8.08 15.19
N LEU A 40 -1.65 7.10 15.90
CA LEU A 40 -2.54 6.09 15.35
C LEU A 40 -3.95 6.30 15.90
N VAL A 41 -4.88 6.62 15.02
CA VAL A 41 -6.29 6.86 15.33
C VAL A 41 -7.10 5.63 14.93
N PRO A 42 -7.71 4.90 15.88
CA PRO A 42 -8.59 3.80 15.56
C PRO A 42 -9.87 4.32 14.87
N LEU A 43 -10.19 3.77 13.70
CA LEU A 43 -11.43 4.08 12.98
C LEU A 43 -12.49 3.03 13.28
N THR A 44 -13.70 3.48 13.63
CA THR A 44 -14.88 2.63 13.80
C THR A 44 -15.66 2.60 12.48
N GLY A 45 -15.36 1.65 11.59
CA GLY A 45 -16.01 1.47 10.29
C GLY A 45 -15.66 0.12 9.65
N PRO A 46 -16.36 -0.31 8.58
CA PRO A 46 -16.08 -1.59 7.93
C PRO A 46 -14.62 -1.67 7.46
N SER A 47 -14.08 -2.90 7.42
CA SER A 47 -12.67 -3.27 7.13
C SER A 47 -12.14 -2.90 5.74
N SER A 48 -12.84 -2.04 4.99
CA SER A 48 -12.28 -1.45 3.78
C SER A 48 -11.19 -0.48 4.20
N TRP A 49 -9.95 -0.77 3.81
CA TRP A 49 -8.76 0.10 3.87
C TRP A 49 -9.14 1.57 3.71
N THR A 50 -9.40 2.22 4.83
CA THR A 50 -9.71 3.64 4.90
C THR A 50 -8.59 4.22 5.72
N SER A 51 -7.52 4.59 5.03
CA SER A 51 -6.60 5.55 5.58
C SER A 51 -6.87 6.91 4.97
N ALA A 52 -6.87 7.90 5.85
CA ALA A 52 -6.75 9.29 5.51
C ALA A 52 -5.44 9.78 6.13
N SER A 53 -4.40 9.91 5.30
CA SER A 53 -3.32 10.84 5.58
C SER A 53 -3.87 12.23 5.27
N TYR A 54 -4.21 13.00 6.31
CA TYR A 54 -4.64 14.38 6.12
C TYR A 54 -3.41 15.20 5.74
N GLY A 55 -3.47 15.96 4.63
CA GLY A 55 -2.41 16.92 4.28
C GLY A 55 -2.10 17.91 5.40
N ASP A 56 -3.09 18.16 6.27
CA ASP A 56 -3.00 19.08 7.42
C ASP A 56 -2.65 18.40 8.76
N ALA A 57 -2.51 17.06 8.79
CA ALA A 57 -2.10 16.31 9.98
C ALA A 57 -1.05 15.26 9.62
N VAL A 58 0.12 15.75 9.19
CA VAL A 58 1.29 14.93 8.85
C VAL A 58 1.58 13.95 9.99
N GLY A 59 1.61 12.66 9.66
CA GLY A 59 1.88 11.57 10.61
C GLY A 59 0.72 11.14 11.49
N ALA A 60 -0.48 11.70 11.34
CA ALA A 60 -1.70 11.12 11.89
C ALA A 60 -2.26 10.07 10.93
N VAL A 61 -2.37 8.84 11.42
CA VAL A 61 -2.81 7.68 10.63
C VAL A 61 -4.10 7.13 11.21
N GLY A 62 -5.17 7.14 10.42
CA GLY A 62 -6.43 6.47 10.75
C GLY A 62 -6.43 5.04 10.21
N LEU A 63 -6.60 4.02 11.06
CA LEU A 63 -6.75 2.62 10.62
C LEU A 63 -8.00 1.97 11.20
N SER A 64 -8.74 1.27 10.34
CA SER A 64 -9.75 0.30 10.76
C SER A 64 -9.10 -0.96 11.34
N PRO A 65 -9.84 -1.79 12.12
CA PRO A 65 -9.35 -3.10 12.55
C PRO A 65 -8.90 -3.97 11.38
N HIS A 66 -7.80 -4.69 11.57
CA HIS A 66 -7.24 -5.64 10.61
C HIS A 66 -7.38 -7.07 11.15
N PRO A 67 -7.46 -8.09 10.28
CA PRO A 67 -7.70 -9.47 10.71
C PRO A 67 -6.56 -10.07 11.52
N ASP A 68 -5.33 -9.57 11.33
CA ASP A 68 -4.13 -10.06 12.01
C ASP A 68 -3.02 -8.99 12.05
N ALA A 69 -1.96 -9.28 12.80
CA ALA A 69 -0.81 -8.39 13.00
C ALA A 69 -0.01 -8.12 11.70
N ARG A 70 0.03 -9.06 10.75
CA ARG A 70 0.74 -8.88 9.46
C ARG A 70 0.01 -7.90 8.57
N SER A 71 -1.30 -8.03 8.49
CA SER A 71 -2.20 -7.14 7.77
C SER A 71 -2.13 -5.72 8.35
N LEU A 72 -2.09 -5.60 9.68
CA LEU A 72 -1.89 -4.32 10.34
C LEU A 72 -0.50 -3.72 10.08
N ALA A 73 0.56 -4.55 10.16
CA ALA A 73 1.92 -4.11 9.84
C ALA A 73 2.04 -3.62 8.39
N ALA A 74 1.44 -4.33 7.43
CA ALA A 74 1.36 -3.90 6.04
C ALA A 74 0.63 -2.55 5.90
N ALA A 75 -0.41 -2.30 6.71
CA ALA A 75 -1.11 -1.03 6.72
C ALA A 75 -0.26 0.10 7.27
N LEU A 76 0.43 -0.09 8.39
CA LEU A 76 1.37 0.92 8.91
C LEU A 76 2.46 1.25 7.88
N VAL A 77 2.99 0.25 7.19
CA VAL A 77 3.97 0.44 6.10
C VAL A 77 3.36 1.25 4.94
N HIS A 78 2.12 0.96 4.55
CA HIS A 78 1.40 1.72 3.53
C HIS A 78 1.30 3.20 3.89
N GLU A 79 0.87 3.49 5.12
CA GLU A 79 0.66 4.87 5.56
C GLU A 79 1.95 5.66 5.75
N ALA A 80 3.01 4.99 6.21
CA ALA A 80 4.33 5.57 6.27
C ALA A 80 4.80 6.04 4.88
N GLN A 81 4.50 5.29 3.82
CA GLN A 81 4.86 5.70 2.46
C GLN A 81 4.07 6.91 1.97
N HIS A 82 2.79 7.02 2.31
CA HIS A 82 2.01 8.23 2.01
C HIS A 82 2.61 9.47 2.68
N SER A 83 3.00 9.34 3.94
CA SER A 83 3.64 10.43 4.68
C SER A 83 5.00 10.78 4.07
N LYS A 84 5.82 9.79 3.74
CA LYS A 84 7.14 9.96 3.11
C LYS A 84 7.07 10.64 1.74
N LEU A 85 6.15 10.21 0.88
CA LEU A 85 5.96 10.82 -0.43
C LEU A 85 5.36 12.22 -0.31
N SER A 86 4.43 12.44 0.62
CA SER A 86 3.90 13.78 0.89
C SER A 86 5.00 14.74 1.33
N ALA A 87 5.93 14.31 2.19
CA ALA A 87 7.09 15.10 2.57
C ALA A 87 8.00 15.41 1.37
N LEU A 88 8.27 14.44 0.49
CA LEU A 88 9.04 14.66 -0.74
C LEU A 88 8.37 15.68 -1.67
N LEU A 89 7.05 15.63 -1.80
CA LEU A 89 6.27 16.56 -2.62
C LEU A 89 6.29 18.01 -2.10
N THR A 90 6.76 18.26 -0.88
CA THR A 90 6.97 19.64 -0.38
C THR A 90 8.23 20.29 -0.93
N VAL A 91 9.17 19.51 -1.46
CA VAL A 91 10.47 19.98 -1.94
C VAL A 91 10.74 19.68 -3.41
N ALA A 92 9.94 18.80 -4.04
CA ALA A 92 10.07 18.44 -5.45
C ALA A 92 8.73 18.11 -6.09
N ASP A 93 8.45 18.75 -7.22
CA ASP A 93 7.34 18.36 -8.09
C ASP A 93 7.70 17.10 -8.87
N LEU A 94 6.90 16.05 -8.73
CA LEU A 94 7.14 14.76 -9.39
C LEU A 94 6.29 14.58 -10.65
N LEU A 95 5.19 15.33 -10.78
CA LEU A 95 4.28 15.28 -11.92
C LEU A 95 3.82 16.69 -12.28
N ASP A 96 3.84 17.00 -13.56
CA ASP A 96 3.17 18.13 -14.19
C ASP A 96 2.01 17.59 -15.05
N ALA A 97 0.89 17.31 -14.39
CA ALA A 97 -0.30 16.78 -15.04
C ALA A 97 -1.41 17.83 -15.12
N PRO A 98 -2.16 17.90 -16.23
CA PRO A 98 -3.26 18.85 -16.36
C PRO A 98 -4.34 18.60 -15.29
N PRO A 99 -5.00 19.67 -14.81
CA PRO A 99 -6.09 19.54 -13.85
C PRO A 99 -7.25 18.74 -14.44
N GLY A 100 -8.07 18.14 -13.57
CA GLY A 100 -9.27 17.40 -13.98
C GLY A 100 -9.04 15.99 -14.52
N LEU A 101 -7.79 15.62 -14.88
CA LEU A 101 -7.51 14.27 -15.33
C LEU A 101 -7.81 13.23 -14.24
N ARG A 102 -8.45 12.12 -14.62
CA ARG A 102 -8.78 11.01 -13.74
C ARG A 102 -8.55 9.68 -14.45
N ALA A 103 -8.00 8.70 -13.73
CA ALA A 103 -7.72 7.38 -14.27
C ALA A 103 -7.98 6.28 -13.23
N TYR A 104 -8.07 5.04 -13.73
CA TYR A 104 -8.30 3.85 -12.91
C TYR A 104 -7.18 3.61 -11.88
N ALA A 105 -7.57 3.37 -10.63
CA ALA A 105 -6.68 2.92 -9.55
C ALA A 105 -7.06 1.51 -9.11
N PRO A 106 -6.14 0.53 -9.04
CA PRO A 106 -6.50 -0.86 -8.75
C PRO A 106 -6.79 -1.16 -7.28
N TRP A 107 -6.67 -0.17 -6.40
CA TRP A 107 -6.89 -0.23 -4.96
C TRP A 107 -8.10 0.59 -4.49
N ARG A 108 -8.76 1.32 -5.39
CA ARG A 108 -9.91 2.18 -5.07
C ARG A 108 -10.99 2.08 -6.13
N ASP A 109 -12.23 2.26 -5.67
CA ASP A 109 -13.39 2.26 -6.57
C ASP A 109 -13.55 3.62 -7.31
N ASP A 110 -13.05 4.74 -6.79
CA ASP A 110 -13.12 6.06 -7.45
C ASP A 110 -11.95 6.30 -8.44
N PRO A 111 -12.19 7.00 -9.57
CA PRO A 111 -11.13 7.47 -10.45
C PRO A 111 -10.20 8.45 -9.73
N ARG A 112 -8.88 8.32 -9.94
CA ARG A 112 -7.88 9.12 -9.22
C ARG A 112 -7.14 10.08 -10.14
N PRO A 113 -6.78 11.29 -9.67
CA PRO A 113 -5.82 12.14 -10.38
C PRO A 113 -4.44 11.45 -10.44
N PRO A 114 -3.55 11.86 -11.37
CA PRO A 114 -2.20 11.31 -11.46
C PRO A 114 -1.40 11.36 -10.16
N ALA A 115 -1.48 12.47 -9.41
CA ALA A 115 -0.86 12.57 -8.09
C ALA A 115 -1.38 11.50 -7.12
N GLY A 116 -2.68 11.21 -7.15
CA GLY A 116 -3.30 10.14 -6.37
C GLY A 116 -2.90 8.73 -6.83
N LEU A 117 -2.62 8.54 -8.12
CA LEU A 117 -2.07 7.29 -8.64
C LEU A 117 -0.62 7.08 -8.20
N LEU A 118 0.21 8.14 -8.23
CA LEU A 118 1.59 8.09 -7.76
C LEU A 118 1.64 7.77 -6.26
N GLN A 119 0.80 8.44 -5.46
CA GLN A 119 0.64 8.16 -4.03
C GLN A 119 0.32 6.68 -3.76
N GLY A 120 -0.70 6.16 -4.42
CA GLY A 120 -1.06 4.74 -4.26
C GLY A 120 0.02 3.79 -4.78
N ALA A 121 0.62 4.06 -5.93
CA ALA A 121 1.67 3.21 -6.48
C ALA A 121 2.91 3.15 -5.56
N TYR A 122 3.28 4.27 -4.95
CA TYR A 122 4.40 4.34 -4.00
C TYR A 122 4.10 3.56 -2.72
N ALA A 123 2.89 3.70 -2.16
CA ALA A 123 2.49 2.94 -0.98
C ALA A 123 2.38 1.42 -1.26
N PHE A 124 1.74 1.03 -2.36
CA PHE A 124 1.60 -0.38 -2.73
C PHE A 124 2.90 -1.03 -3.19
N LEU A 125 3.91 -0.27 -3.63
CA LEU A 125 5.27 -0.79 -3.82
C LEU A 125 5.82 -1.31 -2.49
N ALA A 126 5.72 -0.54 -1.41
CA ALA A 126 6.21 -0.98 -0.10
C ALA A 126 5.41 -2.15 0.46
N VAL A 127 4.09 -2.16 0.29
CA VAL A 127 3.22 -3.29 0.66
C VAL A 127 3.60 -4.56 -0.14
N THR A 128 3.85 -4.43 -1.44
CA THR A 128 4.30 -5.55 -2.28
C THR A 128 5.62 -6.13 -1.73
N GLY A 129 6.60 -5.27 -1.43
CA GLY A 129 7.86 -5.70 -0.84
C GLY A 129 7.70 -6.35 0.54
N PHE A 130 6.80 -5.83 1.37
CA PHE A 130 6.49 -6.41 2.69
C PHE A 130 6.00 -7.85 2.55
N TRP A 131 5.01 -8.10 1.69
CA TRP A 131 4.46 -9.44 1.50
C TRP A 131 5.42 -10.42 0.82
N ARG A 132 6.29 -9.92 -0.07
CA ARG A 132 7.41 -10.72 -0.60
C ARG A 132 8.31 -11.23 0.53
N ASP A 133 8.69 -10.32 1.44
CA ASP A 133 9.57 -10.64 2.55
C ASP A 133 8.91 -11.57 3.59
N GLU A 134 7.60 -11.43 3.79
CA GLU A 134 6.82 -12.32 4.65
C GLU A 134 6.69 -13.73 4.03
N ALA A 135 6.50 -13.83 2.71
CA ALA A 135 6.46 -15.13 2.04
C ALA A 135 7.77 -15.92 2.18
N LEU A 136 8.91 -15.22 2.26
CA LEU A 136 10.23 -15.82 2.49
C LEU A 136 10.47 -16.26 3.94
N ARG A 137 9.71 -15.71 4.89
CA ARG A 137 9.86 -15.96 6.34
C ARG A 137 8.71 -16.77 6.93
N ALA A 138 7.72 -17.12 6.13
CA ALA A 138 6.57 -17.89 6.57
C ALA A 138 7.02 -19.28 7.06
N GLY A 139 6.46 -19.72 8.19
CA GLY A 139 6.81 -20.99 8.83
C GLY A 139 5.92 -22.15 8.40
N THR A 140 4.76 -21.86 7.81
CA THR A 140 3.78 -22.86 7.35
C THR A 140 3.39 -22.64 5.90
N GLU A 141 2.87 -23.68 5.24
CA GLU A 141 2.37 -23.58 3.86
C GLU A 141 1.20 -22.59 3.73
N GLU A 142 0.35 -22.50 4.74
CA GLU A 142 -0.77 -21.55 4.78
C GLU A 142 -0.28 -20.09 4.85
N GLU A 143 0.74 -19.83 5.68
CA GLU A 143 1.36 -18.50 5.76
C GLU A 143 2.06 -18.13 4.45
N VAL A 144 2.75 -19.10 3.82
CA VAL A 144 3.38 -18.90 2.50
C VAL A 144 2.31 -18.56 1.46
N HIS A 145 1.23 -19.34 1.38
CA HIS A 145 0.14 -19.11 0.44
C HIS A 145 -0.48 -17.73 0.64
N THR A 146 -0.79 -17.37 1.88
CA THR A 146 -1.38 -16.07 2.23
C THR A 146 -0.47 -14.91 1.81
N ALA A 147 0.81 -14.95 2.19
CA ALA A 147 1.76 -13.91 1.83
C ALA A 147 1.98 -13.82 0.31
N GLN A 148 2.06 -14.96 -0.38
CA GLN A 148 2.17 -15.00 -1.84
C GLN A 148 0.93 -14.45 -2.54
N THR A 149 -0.28 -14.72 -2.03
CA THR A 149 -1.53 -14.17 -2.56
C THR A 149 -1.54 -12.65 -2.43
N HIS A 150 -1.13 -12.11 -1.28
CA HIS A 150 -1.01 -10.66 -1.08
C HIS A 150 0.09 -10.03 -1.94
N PHE A 151 1.26 -10.67 -2.05
CA PHE A 151 2.34 -10.23 -2.93
C PHE A 151 1.86 -10.15 -4.39
N ALA A 152 1.26 -11.23 -4.90
CA ALA A 152 0.74 -11.30 -6.26
C ALA A 152 -0.41 -10.31 -6.51
N ARG A 153 -1.25 -10.08 -5.49
CA ARG A 153 -2.37 -9.12 -5.53
C ARG A 153 -1.90 -7.71 -5.83
N TRP A 154 -0.75 -7.31 -5.31
CA TRP A 154 -0.26 -5.93 -5.43
C TRP A 154 0.84 -5.75 -6.47
N LEU A 155 1.66 -6.76 -6.74
CA LEU A 155 2.79 -6.67 -7.67
C LEU A 155 2.36 -6.17 -9.05
N ARG A 156 1.46 -6.90 -9.72
CA ARG A 156 1.08 -6.58 -11.10
C ARG A 156 0.31 -5.26 -11.20
N PRO A 157 -0.73 -5.00 -10.38
CA PRO A 157 -1.45 -3.74 -10.47
C PRO A 157 -0.59 -2.51 -10.16
N THR A 158 0.35 -2.62 -9.21
CA THR A 158 1.32 -1.55 -8.92
C THR A 158 2.23 -1.31 -10.13
N ALA A 159 2.79 -2.37 -10.72
CA ALA A 159 3.63 -2.27 -11.93
C ALA A 159 2.88 -1.65 -13.12
N ASP A 160 1.62 -2.03 -13.32
CA ASP A 160 0.80 -1.46 -14.40
C ASP A 160 0.54 0.03 -14.17
N THR A 161 0.21 0.47 -12.94
CA THR A 161 0.02 1.89 -12.62
C THR A 161 1.31 2.69 -12.78
N VAL A 162 2.45 2.19 -12.29
CA VAL A 162 3.76 2.83 -12.49
C VAL A 162 4.08 2.95 -13.99
N ALA A 163 3.81 1.91 -14.77
CA ALA A 163 4.04 1.94 -16.22
C ALA A 163 3.11 2.93 -16.95
N VAL A 164 1.87 3.13 -16.48
CA VAL A 164 0.98 4.17 -16.99
C VAL A 164 1.55 5.56 -16.72
N LEU A 165 1.97 5.84 -15.48
CA LEU A 165 2.58 7.12 -15.11
C LEU A 165 3.87 7.39 -15.92
N ALA A 166 4.77 6.40 -16.00
CA ALA A 166 6.06 6.54 -16.68
C ALA A 166 5.94 6.76 -18.21
N ARG A 167 4.90 6.22 -18.85
CA ARG A 167 4.64 6.42 -20.29
C ARG A 167 3.87 7.69 -20.60
N SER A 168 3.31 8.36 -19.59
CA SER A 168 2.63 9.64 -19.77
C SER A 168 3.64 10.78 -19.95
N PRO A 169 3.23 11.94 -20.48
CA PRO A 169 4.11 13.10 -20.58
C PRO A 169 4.31 13.84 -19.24
N TRP A 170 3.56 13.48 -18.19
CA TRP A 170 3.48 14.24 -16.94
C TRP A 170 4.71 14.16 -16.02
N PRO A 171 5.52 13.08 -15.98
CA PRO A 171 6.64 13.04 -15.06
C PRO A 171 7.67 14.14 -15.34
N THR A 172 8.02 14.89 -14.28
CA THR A 172 9.18 15.79 -14.25
C THR A 172 10.49 14.97 -14.32
N ALA A 173 11.65 15.63 -14.32
CA ALA A 173 12.92 14.92 -14.29
C ALA A 173 13.06 14.03 -13.02
N GLU A 174 12.71 14.59 -11.87
CA GLU A 174 12.70 13.92 -10.56
C GLU A 174 11.65 12.80 -10.52
N GLY A 175 10.47 13.06 -11.09
CA GLY A 175 9.41 12.06 -11.24
C GLY A 175 9.86 10.84 -12.05
N ARG A 176 10.61 11.04 -13.13
CA ARG A 176 11.17 9.94 -13.94
C ARG A 176 12.15 9.11 -13.14
N LEU A 177 13.05 9.75 -12.38
CA LEU A 177 14.01 9.03 -11.52
C LEU A 177 13.29 8.13 -10.50
N LEU A 178 12.25 8.65 -9.85
CA LEU A 178 11.45 7.88 -8.90
C LEU A 178 10.74 6.72 -9.62
N LEU A 179 10.01 6.99 -10.69
CA LEU A 179 9.24 5.97 -11.42
C LEU A 179 10.15 4.88 -11.99
N ASP A 180 11.34 5.23 -12.48
CA ASP A 180 12.32 4.26 -12.98
C ASP A 180 12.89 3.38 -11.86
N ALA A 181 13.15 3.96 -10.68
CA ALA A 181 13.53 3.17 -9.51
C ALA A 181 12.43 2.19 -9.13
N MET A 182 11.17 2.64 -9.07
CA MET A 182 10.02 1.77 -8.79
C MET A 182 9.87 0.66 -9.84
N ARG A 183 10.04 0.98 -11.13
CA ARG A 183 9.99 -0.01 -12.23
C ARG A 183 11.08 -1.07 -12.07
N ARG A 184 12.32 -0.68 -11.79
CA ARG A 184 13.43 -1.62 -11.58
C ARG A 184 13.15 -2.54 -10.39
N THR A 185 12.68 -2.00 -9.28
CA THR A 185 12.30 -2.79 -8.10
C THR A 185 11.19 -3.79 -8.41
N LEU A 186 10.12 -3.36 -9.09
CA LEU A 186 9.01 -4.25 -9.46
C LEU A 186 9.42 -5.31 -10.48
N ALA A 187 10.30 -4.97 -11.42
CA ALA A 187 10.83 -5.91 -12.41
C ALA A 187 11.69 -7.00 -11.74
N ASP A 188 12.54 -6.62 -10.79
CA ASP A 188 13.29 -7.58 -9.96
C ASP A 188 12.33 -8.52 -9.22
N TRP A 189 11.34 -7.96 -8.53
CA TRP A 189 10.38 -8.76 -7.78
C TRP A 189 9.50 -9.65 -8.65
N ALA A 190 9.23 -9.26 -9.90
CA ALA A 190 8.46 -10.08 -10.84
C ALA A 190 9.12 -11.42 -11.18
N THR A 191 10.41 -11.61 -10.86
CA THR A 191 11.10 -12.90 -10.98
C THR A 191 10.81 -13.86 -9.81
N THR A 192 10.16 -13.39 -8.74
CA THR A 192 9.84 -14.20 -7.57
C THR A 192 8.84 -15.31 -7.93
N ARG A 193 9.16 -16.56 -7.61
CA ARG A 193 8.26 -17.70 -7.83
C ARG A 193 7.04 -17.59 -6.91
N ILE A 194 5.85 -17.70 -7.51
CA ILE A 194 4.56 -17.67 -6.81
C ILE A 194 3.83 -18.98 -7.12
N ALA A 195 3.23 -19.59 -6.09
CA ALA A 195 2.40 -20.77 -6.26
C ALA A 195 1.22 -20.48 -7.22
N PRO A 196 0.89 -21.40 -8.16
CA PRO A 196 -0.17 -21.16 -9.13
C PRO A 196 -1.53 -20.79 -8.51
N ALA A 197 -1.87 -21.38 -7.36
CA ALA A 197 -3.10 -21.09 -6.62
C ALA A 197 -3.14 -19.64 -6.12
N ALA A 198 -2.11 -19.20 -5.40
CA ALA A 198 -1.98 -17.82 -4.93
C ALA A 198 -2.04 -16.80 -6.08
N ALA A 199 -1.38 -17.10 -7.19
CA ALA A 199 -1.42 -16.25 -8.39
C ALA A 199 -2.82 -16.20 -9.02
N ALA A 200 -3.57 -17.31 -9.03
CA ALA A 200 -4.92 -17.37 -9.56
C ALA A 200 -5.93 -16.59 -8.70
N GLU A 201 -5.81 -16.67 -7.38
CA GLU A 201 -6.64 -15.90 -6.44
C GLU A 201 -6.42 -14.39 -6.62
N ALA A 202 -5.15 -13.96 -6.66
CA ALA A 202 -4.78 -12.57 -6.88
C ALA A 202 -5.33 -12.03 -8.21
N ARG A 203 -5.18 -12.80 -9.30
CA ARG A 203 -5.75 -12.44 -10.62
C ARG A 203 -7.26 -12.32 -10.58
N SER A 204 -7.95 -13.28 -9.97
CA SER A 204 -9.41 -13.29 -9.86
C SER A 204 -9.91 -12.06 -9.12
N ALA A 205 -9.27 -11.71 -8.01
CA ALA A 205 -9.60 -10.50 -7.27
C ALA A 205 -9.34 -9.23 -8.11
N ALA A 206 -8.29 -9.18 -8.93
CA ALA A 206 -7.95 -8.00 -9.74
C ALA A 206 -8.97 -7.80 -10.88
N VAL A 207 -9.35 -8.90 -11.54
CA VAL A 207 -10.40 -8.90 -12.57
C VAL A 207 -11.73 -8.45 -11.98
N ARG A 208 -12.16 -9.03 -10.84
CA ARG A 208 -13.41 -8.62 -10.16
C ARG A 208 -13.44 -7.13 -9.87
N HIS A 209 -12.35 -6.59 -9.31
CA HIS A 209 -12.23 -5.14 -9.06
C HIS A 209 -12.36 -4.33 -10.36
N ARG A 210 -11.62 -4.71 -11.41
CA ARG A 210 -11.62 -3.97 -12.68
C ARG A 210 -12.98 -3.99 -13.37
N VAL A 211 -13.68 -5.12 -13.35
CA VAL A 211 -15.02 -5.26 -13.90
C VAL A 211 -16.00 -4.36 -13.14
N ARG A 212 -16.03 -4.45 -11.80
CA ARG A 212 -16.87 -3.59 -10.96
C ARG A 212 -16.61 -2.11 -11.21
N TRP A 213 -15.33 -1.72 -11.32
CA TRP A 213 -14.95 -0.34 -11.60
C TRP A 213 -15.46 0.12 -12.97
N ARG A 214 -15.29 -0.70 -14.02
CA ARG A 214 -15.78 -0.36 -15.37
C ARG A 214 -17.29 -0.21 -15.39
N LEU A 215 -18.04 -1.10 -14.75
CA LEU A 215 -19.50 -1.00 -14.69
C LEU A 215 -20.01 0.27 -13.99
N ARG A 216 -19.25 0.80 -13.02
CA ARG A 216 -19.60 2.04 -12.30
C ARG A 216 -19.21 3.33 -13.04
N HIS A 217 -18.33 3.25 -14.04
CA HIS A 217 -17.76 4.41 -14.73
C HIS A 217 -17.77 4.23 -16.26
N ALA A 218 -18.71 3.41 -16.76
CA ALA A 218 -18.97 3.21 -18.18
C ALA A 218 -19.91 4.31 -18.71
#